data_AF-A0A2S4HIQ8-F1
#
_entry.id   AF-A0A2S4HIQ8-F1
#
_cell.length_a   1.000
_cell.length_b   1.000
_cell.length_c   1.000
_cell.angle_alpha   90.00
_cell.angle_beta   90.00
_cell.angle_gamma   90.00
#
_symmetry.space_group_name_H-M   'P 1'
#
loop_
_entity.id
_entity.type
_entity.pdbx_description
1 polymer ?
#
loop_
_entity_poly.entity_id
_entity_poly.type
_entity_poly.pdbx_seq_one_letter_code
_entity_poly.pdbx_strand_id
1 'polypeptide(L)'
;MRLQWIFAVMLSGLVVGCSSTGTSYQPAEERGAYGYTETELGSDRYRVTFTGNSRTDKETVNDYAMLRAAELTLQNGYNWFHLVNRDTESKSRSSTSISGVNDFGGHTAVYQRCGLVSCDTVVTQTPSRLSGGVASTTTRTNYQASLEIKMGKDPMPDDAEAYNAQELASTLRRWMGNSSK
;
A
#
# COMPACT_ATOMS: atom_id res chain seq x y z
N MET A 1 -35.07 23.23 50.07
CA MET A 1 -34.44 21.96 50.52
C MET A 1 -34.55 20.99 49.35
N ARG A 2 -33.41 20.72 48.68
CA ARG A 2 -32.66 19.45 48.72
C ARG A 2 -33.21 18.45 47.69
N LEU A 3 -32.57 18.30 46.53
CA LEU A 3 -31.31 17.60 46.23
C LEU A 3 -31.61 16.16 45.79
N GLN A 4 -30.87 15.72 44.78
CA GLN A 4 -30.72 14.36 44.25
C GLN A 4 -31.71 13.89 43.19
N TRP A 5 -31.33 13.22 42.08
CA TRP A 5 -30.07 12.95 41.37
C TRP A 5 -30.47 11.80 40.41
N ILE A 6 -30.41 11.97 39.08
CA ILE A 6 -30.11 10.86 38.15
C ILE A 6 -29.37 11.50 36.95
N PHE A 7 -28.07 11.69 37.07
CA PHE A 7 -27.03 10.80 36.53
C PHE A 7 -27.09 10.61 35.01
N ALA A 8 -26.23 11.38 34.35
CA ALA A 8 -25.37 10.98 33.25
C ALA A 8 -26.02 10.16 32.13
N VAL A 9 -26.48 10.89 31.10
CA VAL A 9 -26.61 10.38 29.74
C VAL A 9 -25.20 9.97 29.28
N MET A 10 -24.85 8.71 29.51
CA MET A 10 -23.66 8.07 28.98
C MET A 10 -23.91 7.84 27.48
N LEU A 11 -23.64 8.87 26.69
CA LEU A 11 -23.65 8.81 25.23
C LEU A 11 -22.43 8.02 24.79
N SER A 12 -22.54 6.68 24.81
CA SER A 12 -21.58 5.78 24.18
C SER A 12 -21.54 6.06 22.68
N GLY A 13 -20.58 6.89 22.27
CA GLY A 13 -20.19 7.04 20.89
C GLY A 13 -19.62 5.72 20.38
N LEU A 14 -20.46 4.93 19.73
CA LEU A 14 -20.03 3.88 18.81
C LEU A 14 -19.26 4.58 17.69
N VAL A 15 -17.94 4.68 17.83
CA VAL A 15 -17.06 4.95 16.69
C VAL A 15 -17.15 3.71 15.81
N VAL A 16 -18.10 3.73 14.88
CA VAL A 16 -18.12 2.82 13.74
C VAL A 16 -16.86 3.15 12.96
N GLY A 17 -15.81 2.36 13.21
CA GLY A 17 -14.62 2.38 12.37
C GLY A 17 -15.03 1.95 10.98
N CYS A 18 -15.32 2.92 10.11
CA CYS A 18 -15.34 2.67 8.67
C CYS A 18 -13.98 2.07 8.34
N SER A 19 -13.98 0.80 7.97
CA SER A 19 -12.82 0.13 7.42
C SER A 19 -12.47 0.86 6.12
N SER A 20 -11.60 1.88 6.21
CA SER A 20 -10.98 2.44 5.02
C SER A 20 -10.23 1.29 4.36
N THR A 21 -10.79 0.80 3.26
CA THR A 21 -10.24 -0.32 2.51
C THR A 21 -8.96 0.07 1.80
N GLY A 22 -8.63 1.37 1.73
CA GLY A 22 -7.40 1.93 1.19
C GLY A 22 -6.33 2.22 2.25
N THR A 23 -5.21 2.75 1.78
CA THR A 23 -4.08 3.17 2.65
C THR A 23 -4.48 4.42 3.40
N SER A 24 -4.31 4.42 4.72
CA SER A 24 -4.49 5.63 5.53
C SER A 24 -3.45 6.68 5.17
N TYR A 25 -3.84 7.94 5.29
CA TYR A 25 -2.89 9.05 5.19
C TYR A 25 -2.00 9.09 6.43
N GLN A 26 -0.79 8.55 6.31
CA GLN A 26 0.15 8.40 7.41
C GLN A 26 1.59 8.41 6.88
N PRO A 27 2.58 8.77 7.72
CA PRO A 27 3.98 8.66 7.32
C PRO A 27 4.31 7.19 7.06
N ALA A 28 5.13 6.93 6.05
CA ALA A 28 5.64 5.59 5.82
C ALA A 28 6.70 5.26 6.88
N GLU A 29 6.64 4.03 7.41
CA GLU A 29 7.61 3.55 8.42
C GLU A 29 9.04 3.53 7.87
N GLU A 30 9.17 3.19 6.59
CA GLU A 30 10.44 3.12 5.87
C GLU A 30 10.26 3.61 4.43
N ARG A 31 11.38 3.92 3.76
CA ARG A 31 11.36 4.39 2.37
C ARG A 31 10.78 3.30 1.45
N GLY A 32 9.63 3.58 0.84
CA GLY A 32 8.93 2.63 -0.04
C GLY A 32 7.88 1.75 0.67
N ALA A 33 7.72 1.90 1.99
CA ALA A 33 6.55 1.37 2.69
C ALA A 33 5.30 2.19 2.35
N TYR A 34 4.13 1.68 2.75
CA TYR A 34 2.84 2.37 2.53
C TYR A 34 2.76 3.66 3.35
N GLY A 35 2.24 4.72 2.74
CA GLY A 35 2.17 6.06 3.34
C GLY A 35 3.01 7.08 2.59
N TYR A 36 3.19 8.26 3.19
CA TYR A 36 3.99 9.34 2.62
C TYR A 36 5.44 9.33 3.12
N THR A 37 6.34 9.75 2.24
CA THR A 37 7.74 10.04 2.56
C THR A 37 8.14 11.36 1.93
N GLU A 38 9.06 12.05 2.58
CA GLU A 38 9.59 13.33 2.13
C GLU A 38 11.11 13.21 2.00
N THR A 39 11.67 13.83 0.98
CA THR A 39 13.11 13.90 0.78
C THR A 39 13.45 15.32 0.36
N GLU A 40 14.28 15.98 1.15
CA GLU A 40 14.86 17.27 0.79
C GLU A 40 15.85 17.06 -0.37
N LEU A 41 15.63 17.80 -1.46
CA LEU A 41 16.53 17.79 -2.63
C LEU A 41 17.39 19.07 -2.68
N GLY A 42 16.97 20.11 -1.97
CA GLY A 42 17.64 21.40 -1.83
C GLY A 42 16.85 22.32 -0.89
N SER A 43 17.34 23.54 -0.68
CA SER A 43 16.80 24.48 0.31
C SER A 43 15.31 24.83 0.15
N ASP A 44 14.82 24.84 -1.10
CA ASP A 44 13.45 25.16 -1.47
C ASP A 44 12.81 24.04 -2.30
N ARG A 45 13.46 22.87 -2.40
CA ARG A 45 13.04 21.78 -3.27
C ARG A 45 12.91 20.47 -2.50
N TYR A 46 11.74 19.86 -2.61
CA TYR A 46 11.41 18.62 -1.94
C TYR A 46 10.83 17.61 -2.91
N ARG A 47 11.10 16.34 -2.64
CA ARG A 47 10.39 15.22 -3.24
C ARG A 47 9.44 14.63 -2.23
N VAL A 48 8.17 14.55 -2.61
CA VAL A 48 7.11 13.94 -1.81
C VAL A 48 6.66 12.68 -2.53
N THR A 49 6.69 11.54 -1.84
CA THR A 49 6.28 10.26 -2.40
C THR A 49 5.19 9.65 -1.56
N PHE A 50 4.07 9.26 -2.17
CA PHE A 50 3.01 8.50 -1.52
C PHE A 50 2.91 7.10 -2.12
N THR A 51 2.95 6.07 -1.28
CA THR A 51 2.79 4.67 -1.71
C THR A 51 1.48 4.13 -1.19
N GLY A 52 0.57 3.79 -2.11
CA GLY A 52 -0.67 3.10 -1.78
C GLY A 52 -0.51 1.58 -1.77
N ASN A 53 -1.38 0.91 -1.02
CA ASN A 53 -1.61 -0.53 -1.07
C ASN A 53 -2.42 -0.90 -2.33
N SER A 54 -2.67 -2.20 -2.53
CA SER A 54 -3.37 -2.69 -3.72
C SER A 54 -4.88 -2.41 -3.79
N ARG A 55 -5.42 -1.68 -2.81
CA ARG A 55 -6.84 -1.29 -2.72
C ARG A 55 -7.00 0.23 -2.80
N THR A 56 -5.90 0.97 -2.92
CA THR A 56 -5.92 2.43 -3.04
C THR A 56 -5.83 2.78 -4.51
N ASP A 57 -6.80 3.55 -5.00
CA ASP A 57 -6.83 3.98 -6.39
C ASP A 57 -5.69 4.94 -6.72
N LYS A 58 -5.31 4.99 -8.00
CA LYS A 58 -4.26 5.89 -8.51
C LYS A 58 -4.56 7.36 -8.20
N GLU A 59 -5.82 7.76 -8.37
CA GLU A 59 -6.30 9.12 -8.08
C GLU A 59 -6.02 9.48 -6.61
N THR A 60 -6.48 8.64 -5.68
CA THR A 60 -6.31 8.81 -4.24
C THR A 60 -4.83 8.87 -3.83
N VAL A 61 -3.96 8.06 -4.46
CA VAL A 61 -2.51 8.11 -4.23
C VAL A 61 -1.92 9.45 -4.68
N ASN A 62 -2.33 9.96 -5.83
CA ASN A 62 -1.90 11.28 -6.32
C ASN A 62 -2.43 12.41 -5.43
N ASP A 63 -3.69 12.35 -5.01
CA ASP A 63 -4.32 13.33 -4.14
C ASP A 63 -3.64 13.39 -2.77
N TYR A 64 -3.29 12.24 -2.18
CA TYR A 64 -2.54 12.21 -0.94
C TYR A 64 -1.12 12.76 -1.10
N ALA A 65 -0.44 12.49 -2.22
CA ALA A 65 0.86 13.09 -2.49
C ALA A 65 0.77 14.62 -2.61
N MET A 66 -0.25 15.13 -3.30
CA MET A 66 -0.51 16.57 -3.41
C MET A 66 -0.85 17.21 -2.07
N LEU A 67 -1.73 16.57 -1.28
CA LEU A 67 -2.05 17.05 0.06
C LEU A 67 -0.78 17.15 0.90
N ARG A 68 0.09 16.14 0.83
CA ARG A 68 1.32 16.15 1.60
C ARG A 68 2.29 17.23 1.13
N ALA A 69 2.40 17.47 -0.16
CA ALA A 69 3.17 18.58 -0.71
C ALA A 69 2.70 19.94 -0.17
N ALA A 70 1.38 20.16 -0.15
CA ALA A 70 0.78 21.37 0.40
C ALA A 70 1.06 21.52 1.91
N GLU A 71 0.87 20.46 2.68
CA GLU A 71 1.15 20.47 4.12
C GLU A 71 2.62 20.73 4.44
N LEU A 72 3.54 20.11 3.69
CA LEU A 72 4.97 20.32 3.84
C LEU A 72 5.37 21.77 3.54
N THR A 73 4.74 22.37 2.52
CA THR A 73 4.97 23.77 2.15
C THR A 73 4.60 24.71 3.30
N LEU A 74 3.42 24.50 3.89
CA LEU A 74 2.97 25.28 5.05
C LEU A 74 3.84 25.04 6.30
N GLN A 75 4.28 23.80 6.53
CA GLN A 75 5.17 23.44 7.64
C GLN A 75 6.53 24.15 7.54
N ASN A 76 7.03 24.35 6.32
CA ASN A 76 8.28 25.08 6.07
C ASN A 76 8.10 26.62 6.04
N GLY A 77 6.89 27.14 6.25
CA GLY A 77 6.61 28.58 6.26
C GLY A 77 6.58 29.23 4.88
N TYR A 78 6.25 28.45 3.85
CA TYR A 78 5.99 28.92 2.49
C TYR A 78 4.48 28.96 2.22
N ASN A 79 4.07 29.75 1.23
CA ASN A 79 2.64 30.00 0.95
C ASN A 79 2.15 29.21 -0.27
N TRP A 80 3.05 28.95 -1.20
CA TRP A 80 2.75 28.24 -2.45
C TRP A 80 3.90 27.31 -2.82
N PHE A 81 3.62 26.34 -3.67
CA PHE A 81 4.63 25.50 -4.31
C PHE A 81 4.35 25.35 -5.79
N HIS A 82 5.41 25.23 -6.57
CA HIS A 82 5.39 24.90 -7.98
C HIS A 82 5.68 23.41 -8.14
N LEU A 83 4.87 22.73 -8.94
CA LEU A 83 5.05 21.32 -9.25
C LEU A 83 6.03 21.17 -10.41
N VAL A 84 7.28 20.84 -10.09
CA VAL A 84 8.36 20.71 -11.07
C VAL A 84 8.26 19.41 -11.85
N ASN A 85 7.90 18.32 -11.18
CA ASN A 85 7.73 17.02 -11.81
C ASN A 85 6.68 16.18 -11.07
N ARG A 86 5.96 15.33 -11.82
CA ARG A 86 5.04 14.33 -11.30
C ARG A 86 5.24 13.02 -12.02
N ASP A 87 5.61 12.01 -11.25
CA ASP A 87 5.68 10.63 -11.71
C ASP A 87 4.66 9.78 -10.95
N THR A 88 3.91 8.94 -11.67
CA THR A 88 3.05 7.93 -11.05
C THR A 88 3.41 6.57 -11.61
N GLU A 89 3.95 5.71 -10.74
CA GLU A 89 4.31 4.34 -11.06
C GLU A 89 3.23 3.37 -10.59
N SER A 90 3.06 2.28 -11.32
CA SER A 90 2.30 1.12 -10.88
C SER A 90 3.23 -0.08 -10.73
N LYS A 91 3.12 -0.77 -9.59
CA LYS A 91 3.83 -2.02 -9.33
C LYS A 91 2.80 -3.14 -9.28
N SER A 92 2.84 -4.04 -10.26
CA SER A 92 2.03 -5.25 -10.27
C SER A 92 2.85 -6.44 -9.79
N ARG A 93 2.31 -7.18 -8.83
CA ARG A 93 2.86 -8.46 -8.38
C ARG A 93 1.85 -9.55 -8.67
N SER A 94 2.24 -10.52 -9.49
CA SER A 94 1.46 -11.71 -9.79
C SER A 94 2.00 -12.87 -8.98
N SER A 95 1.15 -13.49 -8.18
CA SER A 95 1.48 -14.72 -7.45
C SER A 95 0.64 -15.86 -8.02
N THR A 96 1.29 -16.92 -8.48
CA THR A 96 0.63 -18.14 -8.95
C THR A 96 0.73 -19.20 -7.86
N SER A 97 -0.41 -19.60 -7.33
CA SER A 97 -0.52 -20.77 -6.44
C SER A 97 -1.08 -21.93 -7.24
N ILE A 98 -0.43 -23.09 -7.16
CA ILE A 98 -0.91 -24.32 -7.78
C ILE A 98 -1.53 -25.18 -6.68
N SER A 99 -2.82 -25.47 -6.80
CA SER A 99 -3.53 -26.38 -5.92
C SER A 99 -3.86 -27.64 -6.70
N GLY A 100 -3.24 -28.77 -6.37
CA GLY A 100 -3.45 -30.06 -7.04
C GLY A 100 -3.78 -31.18 -6.06
N VAL A 101 -4.41 -32.22 -6.57
CA VAL A 101 -4.50 -33.47 -5.83
C VAL A 101 -3.21 -34.25 -6.07
N ASN A 102 -2.49 -34.54 -4.98
CA ASN A 102 -1.37 -35.46 -5.04
C ASN A 102 -1.97 -36.86 -5.11
N ASP A 103 -1.78 -37.57 -6.22
CA ASP A 103 -2.16 -38.98 -6.26
C ASP A 103 -1.18 -39.71 -5.35
N PHE A 104 -1.73 -40.36 -4.32
CA PHE A 104 -0.95 -41.10 -3.34
C PHE A 104 -0.08 -42.16 -4.01
N GLY A 105 1.15 -42.33 -3.51
CA GLY A 105 1.91 -43.57 -3.70
C GLY A 105 3.37 -43.42 -4.10
N GLY A 106 4.08 -42.40 -3.61
CA GLY A 106 5.53 -42.49 -3.58
C GLY A 106 5.94 -43.60 -2.60
N HIS A 107 6.40 -44.75 -3.08
CA HIS A 107 6.76 -45.87 -2.21
C HIS A 107 8.16 -46.39 -2.53
N THR A 108 8.88 -46.75 -1.49
CA THR A 108 10.17 -47.44 -1.60
C THR A 108 9.92 -48.92 -1.37
N ALA A 109 10.23 -49.74 -2.37
CA ALA A 109 10.20 -51.19 -2.27
C ALA A 109 11.64 -51.70 -2.17
N VAL A 110 11.93 -52.45 -1.10
CA VAL A 110 13.21 -53.15 -0.93
C VAL A 110 12.94 -54.63 -1.06
N TYR A 111 13.60 -55.30 -1.99
CA TYR A 111 13.48 -56.74 -2.16
C TYR A 111 14.84 -57.37 -2.47
N GLN A 112 15.03 -58.61 -2.02
CA GLN A 112 16.28 -59.34 -2.22
C GLN A 112 16.15 -60.26 -3.42
N ARG A 113 17.12 -60.17 -4.32
CA ARG A 113 17.16 -60.93 -5.56
C ARG A 113 18.30 -61.93 -5.46
N CYS A 114 17.95 -63.19 -5.29
CA CYS A 114 18.91 -64.28 -5.21
C CYS A 114 18.95 -65.06 -6.53
N GLY A 115 20.15 -65.22 -7.08
CA GLY A 115 20.48 -66.17 -8.14
C GLY A 115 21.06 -67.47 -7.57
N LEU A 116 21.60 -68.31 -8.45
CA LEU A 116 22.11 -69.65 -8.09
C LEU A 116 23.32 -69.62 -7.14
N VAL A 117 24.08 -68.52 -7.13
CA VAL A 117 25.36 -68.37 -6.40
C VAL A 117 25.53 -67.02 -5.69
N SER A 118 24.61 -66.06 -5.86
CA SER A 118 24.69 -64.74 -5.25
C SER A 118 23.32 -64.16 -4.90
N CYS A 119 23.25 -63.27 -3.92
CA CYS A 119 22.06 -62.51 -3.56
C CYS A 119 22.39 -61.03 -3.48
N ASP A 120 21.61 -60.22 -4.17
CA ASP A 120 21.74 -58.76 -4.17
C ASP A 120 20.45 -58.11 -3.66
N THR A 121 20.58 -57.06 -2.85
CA THR A 121 19.43 -56.27 -2.40
C THR A 121 19.13 -55.16 -3.40
N VAL A 122 17.90 -55.11 -3.88
CA VAL A 122 17.43 -54.09 -4.82
C VAL A 122 16.49 -53.14 -4.10
N VAL A 123 16.75 -51.84 -4.24
CA VAL A 123 15.90 -50.76 -3.74
C VAL A 123 15.28 -50.06 -4.94
N THR A 124 13.95 -50.07 -5.03
CA THR A 124 13.20 -49.35 -6.05
C THR A 124 12.41 -48.22 -5.38
N GLN A 125 12.54 -47.00 -5.91
CA GLN A 125 11.77 -45.85 -5.46
C GLN A 125 10.82 -45.41 -6.57
N THR A 126 9.52 -45.38 -6.28
CA THR A 126 8.51 -44.82 -7.17
C THR A 126 8.24 -43.39 -6.70
N PRO A 127 8.51 -42.34 -7.51
CA PRO A 127 8.23 -40.96 -7.11
C PRO A 127 6.72 -40.68 -7.18
N SER A 128 6.22 -39.87 -6.24
CA SER A 128 4.86 -39.34 -6.27
C SER A 128 4.65 -38.44 -7.49
N ARG A 129 3.51 -38.59 -8.16
CA ARG A 129 3.13 -37.80 -9.35
C ARG A 129 1.96 -36.89 -8.98
N LEU A 130 2.00 -35.62 -9.43
CA LEU A 130 0.82 -34.77 -9.38
C LEU A 130 -0.19 -35.24 -10.42
N SER A 131 -1.43 -35.51 -10.00
CA SER A 131 -2.52 -35.98 -10.86
C SER A 131 -3.62 -34.93 -10.86
N GLY A 132 -3.45 -33.90 -11.69
CA GLY A 132 -4.41 -32.80 -11.80
C GLY A 132 -4.25 -31.70 -10.75
N GLY A 133 -4.39 -30.46 -11.20
CA GLY A 133 -4.39 -29.29 -10.35
C GLY A 133 -4.88 -28.03 -11.05
N VAL A 134 -5.37 -27.08 -10.27
CA VAL A 134 -5.77 -25.75 -10.72
C VAL A 134 -4.67 -24.75 -10.38
N ALA A 135 -4.22 -24.01 -11.37
CA ALA A 135 -3.34 -22.86 -11.16
C ALA A 135 -4.20 -21.62 -10.94
N SER A 136 -4.10 -21.01 -9.76
CA SER A 136 -4.72 -19.72 -9.48
C SER A 136 -3.66 -18.63 -9.48
N THR A 137 -3.76 -17.70 -10.42
CA THR A 137 -2.91 -16.51 -10.48
C THR A 137 -3.68 -15.33 -9.90
N THR A 138 -3.13 -14.71 -8.85
CA THR A 138 -3.66 -13.46 -8.28
C THR A 138 -2.69 -12.33 -8.61
N THR A 139 -3.17 -11.33 -9.34
CA THR A 139 -2.44 -10.08 -9.62
C THR A 139 -2.88 -9.01 -8.64
N ARG A 140 -1.92 -8.38 -7.95
CA ARG A 140 -2.15 -7.20 -7.12
C ARG A 140 -1.35 -6.04 -7.68
N THR A 141 -2.03 -4.93 -7.98
CA THR A 141 -1.39 -3.70 -8.45
C THR A 141 -1.45 -2.67 -7.34
N ASN A 142 -0.29 -2.13 -6.97
CA ASN A 142 -0.18 -1.00 -6.04
C ASN A 142 0.38 0.22 -6.79
N TYR A 143 -0.08 1.41 -6.42
CA TYR A 143 0.33 2.67 -7.05
C TYR A 143 1.26 3.46 -6.14
N GLN A 144 2.21 4.15 -6.76
CA GLN A 144 3.15 5.05 -6.09
C GLN A 144 3.19 6.37 -6.86
N ALA A 145 2.91 7.48 -6.19
CA ALA A 145 3.05 8.83 -6.75
C ALA A 145 4.30 9.49 -6.17
N SER A 146 5.10 10.12 -7.02
CA SER A 146 6.26 10.91 -6.65
C SER A 146 6.14 12.30 -7.26
N LEU A 147 6.11 13.32 -6.41
CA LEU A 147 6.03 14.72 -6.78
C LEU A 147 7.34 15.40 -6.42
N GLU A 148 7.88 16.18 -7.34
CA GLU A 148 8.95 17.12 -7.05
C GLU A 148 8.38 18.53 -7.02
N ILE A 149 8.56 19.20 -5.89
CA ILE A 149 7.97 20.51 -5.63
C ILE A 149 9.07 21.52 -5.32
N LYS A 150 8.87 22.74 -5.79
CA LYS A 150 9.67 23.91 -5.42
C LYS A 150 8.80 24.89 -4.66
N MET A 151 9.17 25.22 -3.43
CA MET A 151 8.38 26.08 -2.55
C MET A 151 8.76 27.55 -2.74
N GLY A 152 7.82 28.44 -2.47
CA GLY A 152 8.05 29.88 -2.56
C GLY A 152 7.18 30.70 -1.62
N LYS A 153 7.63 31.93 -1.37
CA LYS A 153 6.89 32.95 -0.63
C LYS A 153 6.22 33.91 -1.61
N ASP A 154 5.21 34.63 -1.13
CA ASP A 154 4.47 35.57 -1.98
C ASP A 154 5.39 36.61 -2.67
N PRO A 155 5.02 37.07 -3.87
CA PRO A 155 3.80 36.71 -4.61
C PRO A 155 3.90 35.33 -5.28
N MET A 156 2.77 34.62 -5.35
CA MET A 156 2.66 33.39 -6.14
C MET A 156 2.79 33.72 -7.64
N PRO A 157 3.59 32.96 -8.41
CA PRO A 157 3.68 33.15 -9.86
C PRO A 157 2.35 32.78 -10.52
N ASP A 158 2.03 33.47 -11.62
CA ASP A 158 0.89 33.17 -12.47
C ASP A 158 1.24 32.01 -13.42
N ASP A 159 1.33 30.81 -12.85
CA ASP A 159 1.63 29.56 -13.54
C ASP A 159 0.57 28.51 -13.18
N ALA A 160 0.12 27.73 -14.17
CA ALA A 160 -0.84 26.64 -13.97
C ALA A 160 -0.31 25.53 -13.06
N GLU A 161 1.02 25.39 -12.97
CA GLU A 161 1.70 24.41 -12.11
C GLU A 161 2.03 24.96 -10.71
N ALA A 162 1.68 26.21 -10.43
CA ALA A 162 1.79 26.82 -9.11
C ALA A 162 0.48 26.68 -8.31
N TYR A 163 0.58 26.15 -7.10
CA TYR A 163 -0.55 25.91 -6.23
C TYR A 163 -0.40 26.66 -4.90
N ASN A 164 -1.47 27.34 -4.49
CA ASN A 164 -1.58 27.85 -3.12
C ASN A 164 -1.72 26.68 -2.15
N ALA A 165 -0.80 26.55 -1.20
CA ALA A 165 -0.73 25.39 -0.34
C ALA A 165 -1.93 25.29 0.62
N GLN A 166 -2.40 26.42 1.15
CA GLN A 166 -3.52 26.44 2.08
C GLN A 166 -4.85 26.11 1.39
N GLU A 167 -5.09 26.71 0.22
CA GLU A 167 -6.31 26.48 -0.56
C GLU A 167 -6.38 25.03 -1.04
N LEU A 168 -5.29 24.51 -1.62
CA LEU A 168 -5.23 23.14 -2.11
C LEU A 168 -5.46 22.13 -0.98
N ALA A 169 -4.77 22.29 0.15
CA ALA A 169 -4.92 21.39 1.30
C ALA A 169 -6.36 21.39 1.83
N SER A 170 -7.00 22.56 1.94
CA SER A 170 -8.38 22.68 2.41
C SER A 170 -9.38 22.01 1.45
N THR A 171 -9.15 22.15 0.14
CA THR A 171 -9.96 21.54 -0.90
C THR A 171 -9.83 20.02 -0.86
N LEU A 172 -8.60 19.49 -0.90
CA LEU A 172 -8.36 18.05 -0.88
C LEU A 172 -8.93 17.39 0.38
N ARG A 173 -8.70 17.97 1.56
CA ARG A 173 -9.26 17.44 2.83
C ARG A 173 -10.79 17.39 2.80
N ARG A 174 -11.45 18.40 2.23
CA ARG A 174 -12.90 18.42 2.07
C ARG A 174 -13.40 17.35 1.11
N TRP A 175 -12.74 17.19 -0.04
CA TRP A 175 -13.07 16.15 -1.02
C TRP A 175 -12.92 14.74 -0.42
N MET A 176 -11.77 14.45 0.19
CA MET A 176 -11.51 13.14 0.81
C MET A 176 -12.42 12.84 2.00
N GLY A 177 -12.80 13.86 2.78
CA GLY A 177 -13.78 13.70 3.86
C GLY A 177 -15.19 13.37 3.37
N ASN A 178 -15.54 13.79 2.15
CA ASN A 178 -16.85 13.50 1.54
C ASN A 178 -16.86 12.15 0.81
N SER A 179 -15.75 11.70 0.23
CA SER A 179 -15.64 10.41 -0.48
C SER A 179 -15.72 9.18 0.43
N SER A 180 -15.68 9.35 1.76
CA SER A 180 -15.77 8.27 2.75
C SER A 180 -17.21 7.96 3.22
N LYS A 181 -18.23 8.59 2.61
CA LYS A 181 -19.65 8.40 2.95
C LYS A 181 -20.38 7.51 1.96
#